data_AF-A0A2V3IIC9-F1
#
_entry.id   AF-A0A2V3IIC9-F1
#
_cell.length_a   1.000
_cell.length_b   1.000
_cell.length_c   1.000
_cell.angle_alpha   90.00
_cell.angle_beta   90.00
_cell.angle_gamma   90.00
#
_symmetry.space_group_name_H-M   'P 1'
#
loop_
_entity.id
_entity.type
_entity.pdbx_description
1 polymer ?
#
loop_
_entity_poly.entity_id
_entity_poly.type
_entity_poly.pdbx_seq_one_letter_code
_entity_poly.pdbx_strand_id
1 'polypeptide(L)'
;MNMCDPSAIWWKLKPNLEMVSQASIDALLERYQDMRMDASESVLDYINRLAVIEMKLGGIRHTVSDVENLRAILRGITNDFDVTAEVIN
;
A
#
# COMPACT_ATOMS: atom_id res chain seq x y z
N MET A 1 -20.17 -33.53 -25.23
CA MET A 1 -19.17 -32.67 -24.58
C MET A 1 -19.93 -31.67 -23.72
N ASN A 2 -19.95 -31.84 -22.40
CA ASN A 2 -20.69 -30.93 -21.51
C ASN A 2 -19.92 -29.60 -21.44
N MET A 3 -20.36 -28.60 -22.21
CA MET A 3 -19.93 -27.22 -22.00
C MET A 3 -20.42 -26.81 -20.61
N CYS A 4 -19.51 -26.70 -19.66
CA CYS A 4 -19.82 -26.05 -18.39
C CYS A 4 -20.26 -24.61 -18.71
N ASP A 5 -21.46 -24.23 -18.29
CA ASP A 5 -21.99 -22.88 -18.43
C ASP A 5 -20.96 -21.88 -17.87
N PRO A 6 -20.44 -20.94 -18.68
CA PRO A 6 -19.49 -19.93 -18.22
C PRO A 6 -19.98 -19.15 -17.00
N SER A 7 -21.30 -18.96 -16.86
CA SER A 7 -21.90 -18.27 -15.71
C SER A 7 -21.75 -19.10 -14.44
N ALA A 8 -22.02 -20.41 -14.50
CA ALA A 8 -21.81 -21.33 -13.38
C ALA A 8 -20.34 -21.45 -12.96
N ILE A 9 -19.40 -21.38 -13.90
CA ILE A 9 -17.96 -21.31 -13.60
C ILE A 9 -17.64 -19.98 -12.91
N TRP A 10 -18.11 -18.87 -13.46
CA TRP A 10 -17.88 -17.52 -12.91
C TRP A 10 -18.37 -17.41 -11.46
N TRP A 11 -19.57 -17.89 -11.14
CA TRP A 11 -20.10 -17.87 -9.77
C TRP A 11 -19.27 -18.68 -8.77
N LYS A 12 -18.59 -19.74 -9.21
CA LYS A 12 -17.67 -20.52 -8.36
C LYS A 12 -16.32 -19.84 -8.17
N LEU A 13 -15.86 -19.09 -9.17
CA LEU A 13 -14.56 -18.40 -9.13
C LEU A 13 -14.64 -17.05 -8.42
N LYS A 14 -15.77 -16.34 -8.54
CA LYS A 14 -15.96 -14.99 -8.02
C LYS A 14 -15.58 -14.84 -6.53
N PRO A 15 -16.03 -15.71 -5.60
CA PRO A 15 -15.67 -15.56 -4.18
C PRO A 15 -14.18 -15.74 -3.92
N ASN A 16 -13.53 -16.68 -4.62
CA ASN A 16 -12.09 -16.90 -4.50
C ASN A 16 -11.31 -15.70 -5.07
N LEU A 17 -11.77 -15.12 -6.18
CA LEU A 17 -11.18 -13.92 -6.76
C LEU A 17 -11.32 -12.72 -5.83
N GLU A 18 -12.49 -12.52 -5.23
CA GLU A 18 -12.74 -11.46 -4.24
C GLU A 18 -11.86 -11.63 -3.00
N MET A 19 -11.74 -12.86 -2.49
CA MET A 19 -10.87 -13.18 -1.35
C MET A 19 -9.38 -12.91 -1.65
N VAL A 20 -8.89 -13.32 -2.82
CA VAL A 20 -7.51 -13.04 -3.25
C VAL A 20 -7.29 -11.54 -3.44
N SER A 21 -8.29 -10.83 -3.98
CA SER A 21 -8.23 -9.37 -4.11
C SER A 21 -8.14 -8.69 -2.75
N GLN A 22 -8.96 -9.10 -1.77
CA GLN A 22 -8.92 -8.53 -0.42
C GLN A 22 -7.60 -8.80 0.28
N ALA A 23 -7.09 -10.04 0.23
CA ALA A 23 -5.78 -10.37 0.78
C ALA A 23 -4.65 -9.56 0.13
N SER A 24 -4.77 -9.28 -1.17
CA SER A 24 -3.80 -8.42 -1.89
C SER A 24 -3.88 -6.97 -1.45
N ILE A 25 -5.10 -6.45 -1.22
CA ILE A 25 -5.32 -5.10 -0.66
C ILE A 25 -4.68 -5.02 0.73
N ASP A 26 -4.99 -5.97 1.61
CA ASP A 26 -4.51 -5.97 2.99
C ASP A 26 -2.98 -6.00 3.05
N ALA A 27 -2.34 -6.88 2.28
CA ALA A 27 -0.88 -6.97 2.22
C ALA A 27 -0.22 -5.70 1.65
N LEU A 28 -0.84 -5.05 0.67
CA LEU A 28 -0.34 -3.79 0.12
C LEU A 28 -0.52 -2.63 1.09
N LEU A 29 -1.63 -2.57 1.83
CA LEU A 29 -1.88 -1.56 2.85
C LEU A 29 -0.93 -1.71 4.05
N GLU A 30 -0.72 -2.93 4.53
CA GLU A 30 0.26 -3.21 5.59
C GLU A 30 1.65 -2.72 5.16
N ARG A 31 2.08 -3.14 3.96
CA ARG A 31 3.37 -2.69 3.40
C ARG A 31 3.44 -1.17 3.24
N TYR A 32 2.35 -0.51 2.87
CA TYR A 32 2.28 0.95 2.71
C TYR A 32 2.44 1.66 4.06
N GLN A 33 1.74 1.19 5.09
CA GLN A 33 1.71 1.80 6.42
C GLN A 33 3.01 1.58 7.21
N ASP A 34 3.66 0.44 7.00
CA ASP A 34 4.90 0.07 7.69
C ASP A 34 6.16 0.49 6.95
N MET A 35 6.04 1.00 5.72
CA MET A 35 7.19 1.47 4.97
C MET A 35 7.90 2.61 5.71
N ARG A 36 9.21 2.47 5.87
CA ARG A 36 10.09 3.51 6.40
C ARG A 36 11.06 3.98 5.34
N MET A 37 11.53 5.20 5.52
CA MET A 37 12.64 5.72 4.74
C MET A 37 13.92 5.03 5.19
N ASP A 38 14.70 4.53 4.23
CA ASP A 38 16.02 3.98 4.47
C ASP A 38 17.04 5.12 4.70
N ALA A 39 18.00 4.92 5.60
CA ALA A 39 18.94 5.98 6.00
C ALA A 39 19.82 6.54 4.86
N SER A 40 19.97 5.80 3.75
CA SER A 40 20.76 6.20 2.59
C SER A 40 19.91 6.67 1.41
N GLU A 41 18.58 6.60 1.49
CA GLU A 41 17.70 7.00 0.39
C GLU A 41 17.25 8.46 0.55
N SER A 42 16.96 9.13 -0.58
CA SER A 42 16.40 10.48 -0.52
C SER A 42 14.91 10.43 -0.21
N VAL A 43 14.37 11.53 0.32
CA VAL A 43 12.92 11.69 0.53
C VAL A 43 12.12 11.44 -0.76
N LEU A 44 12.66 11.85 -1.92
CA LEU A 44 12.01 11.62 -3.21
C LEU A 44 11.97 10.13 -3.58
N ASP A 45 13.04 9.38 -3.31
CA ASP A 45 13.10 7.94 -3.55
C ASP A 45 12.10 7.19 -2.66
N TYR A 46 11.99 7.60 -1.40
CA TYR A 46 10.99 7.09 -0.47
C TYR A 46 9.55 7.36 -0.94
N ILE A 47 9.25 8.59 -1.35
CA ILE A 47 7.93 8.95 -1.91
C ILE A 47 7.63 8.15 -3.18
N ASN A 48 8.61 7.94 -4.05
CA ASN A 48 8.44 7.12 -5.25
C ASN A 48 8.11 5.66 -4.91
N ARG A 49 8.72 5.09 -3.87
CA ARG A 49 8.40 3.73 -3.39
C ARG A 49 6.96 3.62 -2.86
N LEU A 50 6.48 4.63 -2.13
CA LEU A 50 5.09 4.71 -1.70
C LEU A 50 4.14 4.77 -2.92
N ALA A 51 4.44 5.63 -3.90
CA ALA A 51 3.62 5.77 -5.11
C ALA A 51 3.51 4.46 -5.91
N VAL A 52 4.56 3.63 -5.93
CA VAL A 52 4.51 2.29 -6.55
C VAL A 52 3.50 1.38 -5.85
N ILE A 53 3.34 1.47 -4.53
CA ILE A 53 2.33 0.70 -3.79
C ILE A 53 0.93 1.26 -4.06
N GLU A 54 0.76 2.58 -4.08
CA GLU A 54 -0.52 3.22 -4.44
C GLU A 54 -0.99 2.84 -5.84
N MET A 55 -0.07 2.79 -6.81
CA MET A 55 -0.37 2.34 -8.16
C MET A 55 -0.87 0.89 -8.19
N LYS A 56 -0.26 0.01 -7.38
CA LYS A 56 -0.70 -1.39 -7.26
C LYS A 56 -2.07 -1.51 -6.61
N LEU A 57 -2.34 -0.73 -5.57
CA LEU A 57 -3.67 -0.61 -4.95
C LEU A 57 -4.71 -0.11 -5.96
N GLY A 58 -4.37 0.91 -6.76
CA GLY A 58 -5.23 1.42 -7.83
C GLY A 58 -5.55 0.37 -8.90
N GLY A 59 -4.58 -0.49 -9.23
CA GLY A 59 -4.77 -1.63 -10.15
C GLY A 59 -5.83 -2.64 -9.69
N ILE A 60 -6.04 -2.75 -8.37
CA ILE A 60 -7.08 -3.59 -7.74
C ILE A 60 -8.27 -2.76 -7.22
N ARG A 61 -8.44 -1.53 -7.76
CA ARG A 61 -9.53 -0.59 -7.46
C ARG A 61 -9.60 -0.15 -6.00
N HIS A 62 -8.48 -0.15 -5.30
CA HIS A 62 -8.35 0.41 -3.98
C HIS A 62 -7.59 1.74 -4.04
N THR A 63 -8.03 2.73 -3.27
CA THR A 63 -7.41 4.07 -3.23
C THR A 63 -7.06 4.42 -1.80
N VAL A 64 -5.84 4.91 -1.60
CA VAL A 64 -5.42 5.51 -0.33
C VAL A 64 -5.88 6.95 -0.30
N SER A 65 -6.43 7.41 0.83
CA SER A 65 -6.82 8.82 0.98
C SER A 65 -5.62 9.74 1.16
N ASP A 66 -5.76 11.02 0.80
CA ASP A 66 -4.70 12.03 0.99
C ASP A 66 -4.22 12.11 2.45
N VAL A 67 -5.13 11.90 3.40
CA VAL A 67 -4.82 11.90 4.85
C VAL A 67 -3.96 10.69 5.24
N GLU A 68 -4.25 9.52 4.69
CA GLU A 68 -3.45 8.30 4.93
C GLU A 68 -2.08 8.41 4.28
N ASN A 69 -2.02 9.00 3.08
CA ASN A 69 -0.77 9.27 2.39
C ASN A 69 0.13 10.22 3.19
N LEU A 70 -0.43 11.34 3.65
CA LEU A 70 0.30 12.27 4.51
C LEU A 70 0.80 11.59 5.79
N ARG A 71 -0.01 10.73 6.42
CA ARG A 71 0.41 9.99 7.63
C ARG A 71 1.54 9.00 7.34
N ALA A 72 1.49 8.29 6.23
CA ALA A 72 2.54 7.34 5.84
C ALA A 72 3.86 8.07 5.53
N ILE A 73 3.78 9.20 4.81
CA ILE A 73 4.93 10.06 4.55
C ILE A 73 5.55 10.55 5.86
N LEU A 74 4.75 11.17 6.74
CA LEU A 74 5.26 11.73 8.00
C LEU A 74 5.89 10.64 8.88
N ARG A 75 5.25 9.47 9.01
CA ARG A 75 5.78 8.34 9.78
C ARG A 75 7.10 7.81 9.22
N GLY A 76 7.20 7.65 7.90
CA GLY A 76 8.39 7.07 7.30
C GLY A 76 9.64 7.94 7.40
N ILE A 77 9.44 9.26 7.40
CA ILE A 77 10.52 10.25 7.40
C ILE A 77 10.88 10.70 8.83
N THR A 78 10.01 10.49 9.83
CA THR A 78 10.25 10.96 11.22
C THR A 78 11.55 10.53 11.88
N ASN A 79 12.29 9.53 11.41
CA ASN A 79 13.63 9.23 11.94
C ASN A 79 14.67 10.32 11.60
N ASP A 80 14.48 11.07 10.51
CA ASP A 80 15.36 12.17 10.10
C ASP A 80 14.86 13.55 10.61
N PHE A 81 13.59 13.63 11.02
CA PHE A 81 12.97 14.83 11.60
C PHE A 81 12.76 14.73 13.11
N ASP A 82 13.30 13.69 13.76
CA ASP A 82 13.49 13.66 15.21
C ASP A 82 14.58 14.69 15.52
N VAL A 83 14.19 15.97 15.45
CA VAL A 83 15.01 17.09 15.89
C VAL A 83 15.33 16.77 17.34
N THR A 84 16.56 16.35 17.61
CA THR A 84 17.11 16.25 18.95
C THR A 84 16.75 17.55 19.65
N ALA A 85 15.80 17.48 20.59
CA ALA A 85 15.45 18.56 21.50
C ALA A 85 16.59 18.83 22.51
N GLU A 86 17.83 18.72 22.06
CA GLU A 86 19.07 18.97 22.77
C GLU A 86 19.89 19.92 21.88
N VAL A 87 19.59 21.21 21.92
CA VAL A 87 20.53 22.35 22.03
C VAL A 87 19.67 23.61 22.17
N ILE A 88 19.06 23.78 23.35
CA ILE A 88 18.87 25.11 23.95
C ILE A 88 19.09 24.93 25.45
N ASN A 89 20.34 24.96 25.88
CA ASN A 89 20.80 25.45 27.18
C ASN A 89 22.31 25.67 27.13
#